data_AF-X6CYL9-F1
#
_entry.id   AF-X6CYL9-F1
#
_cell.length_a   1.000
_cell.length_b   1.000
_cell.length_c   1.000
_cell.angle_alpha   90.00
_cell.angle_beta   90.00
_cell.angle_gamma   90.00
#
_symmetry.space_group_name_H-M   'P 1'
#
loop_
_entity.id
_entity.type
_entity.pdbx_description
1 polymer ?
#
loop_
_entity_poly.entity_id
_entity_poly.type
_entity_poly.pdbx_seq_one_letter_code
_entity_poly.pdbx_strand_id
1 'polypeptide(L)'
;MEADVEHLVPKGYSLEHPSQLQSAIWLLREHGMSIGDTINHLLAYYCPAVSADAGLSHDQMVERVQAFAQNARRQVFASDNVQDIIYNVPLDPTVAQLAADAAKKKGLTVEQWIKTTVESAVQ
;
A
#
# COMPACT_ATOMS: atom_id res chain seq x y z
N MET A 1 -23.57 -4.76 -11.31
CA MET A 1 -23.09 -3.86 -10.23
C MET A 1 -21.59 -3.53 -10.35
N GLU A 2 -20.80 -4.25 -11.16
CA GLU A 2 -19.36 -3.92 -11.37
C GLU A 2 -19.09 -2.63 -12.18
N ALA A 3 -19.99 -2.25 -13.10
CA ALA A 3 -19.71 -1.19 -14.08
C ALA A 3 -19.58 0.24 -13.50
N ASP A 4 -20.22 0.54 -12.36
CA ASP A 4 -20.27 1.93 -11.85
C ASP A 4 -19.01 2.34 -11.07
N VAL A 5 -18.21 1.36 -10.61
CA VAL A 5 -17.00 1.60 -9.80
C VAL A 5 -15.78 1.82 -10.69
N GLU A 6 -15.77 1.20 -11.87
CA GLU A 6 -14.62 1.15 -12.78
C GLU A 6 -14.13 2.52 -13.26
N HIS A 7 -15.02 3.51 -13.28
CA HIS A 7 -14.70 4.88 -13.67
C HIS A 7 -14.13 5.73 -12.52
N LEU A 8 -14.33 5.29 -11.27
CA LEU A 8 -13.89 6.00 -10.08
C LEU A 8 -12.52 5.52 -9.58
N VAL A 9 -12.10 4.32 -9.99
CA VAL A 9 -10.80 3.77 -9.60
C VAL A 9 -9.66 4.43 -10.39
N PRO A 10 -8.63 4.99 -9.73
CA PRO A 10 -7.41 5.48 -10.38
C PRO A 10 -6.76 4.42 -11.29
N LYS A 11 -6.12 4.84 -12.39
CA LYS A 11 -5.60 3.92 -13.42
C LYS A 11 -4.17 4.23 -13.83
N GLY A 12 -3.48 3.23 -14.34
CA GLY A 12 -2.12 3.36 -14.86
C GLY A 12 -1.15 3.86 -13.78
N TYR A 13 -0.20 4.72 -14.17
CA TYR A 13 0.85 5.19 -13.27
C TYR A 13 0.36 6.04 -12.09
N SER A 14 -0.89 6.53 -12.10
CA SER A 14 -1.43 7.20 -10.90
C SER A 14 -1.48 6.26 -9.70
N LEU A 15 -1.62 4.94 -9.92
CA LEU A 15 -1.60 3.91 -8.89
C LEU A 15 -0.23 3.72 -8.22
N GLU A 16 0.84 4.34 -8.74
CA GLU A 16 2.14 4.37 -8.05
C GLU A 16 2.15 5.36 -6.88
N HIS A 17 1.20 6.31 -6.85
CA HIS A 17 1.07 7.24 -5.74
C HIS A 17 0.36 6.57 -4.56
N PRO A 18 0.92 6.62 -3.34
CA PRO A 18 0.35 5.94 -2.17
C PRO A 18 -1.11 6.29 -1.88
N SER A 19 -1.48 7.57 -1.99
CA SER A 19 -2.86 8.02 -1.73
C SER A 19 -3.86 7.52 -2.77
N GLN A 20 -3.46 7.46 -4.04
CA GLN A 20 -4.28 6.95 -5.13
C GLN A 20 -4.44 5.45 -5.04
N LEU A 21 -3.36 4.73 -4.72
CA LEU A 21 -3.40 3.29 -4.47
C LEU A 21 -4.32 2.96 -3.30
N GLN A 22 -4.20 3.68 -2.18
CA GLN A 22 -5.06 3.46 -1.02
C GLN A 22 -6.53 3.76 -1.32
N SER A 23 -6.81 4.82 -2.07
CA SER A 23 -8.18 5.16 -2.49
C SER A 23 -8.77 4.08 -3.41
N ALA A 24 -7.97 3.55 -4.35
CA ALA A 24 -8.36 2.44 -5.22
C ALA A 24 -8.67 1.17 -4.42
N ILE A 25 -7.81 0.82 -3.46
CA ILE A 25 -8.00 -0.32 -2.55
C ILE A 25 -9.30 -0.14 -1.76
N TRP A 26 -9.51 1.03 -1.16
CA TRP A 26 -10.70 1.32 -0.39
C TRP A 26 -11.98 1.18 -1.23
N LEU A 27 -12.03 1.80 -2.41
CA LEU A 27 -13.17 1.70 -3.33
C LEU A 27 -13.47 0.24 -3.70
N LEU A 28 -12.46 -0.52 -4.13
CA LEU A 28 -12.64 -1.92 -4.53
C LEU A 28 -13.19 -2.77 -3.36
N ARG A 29 -12.68 -2.55 -2.14
CA ARG A 29 -13.10 -3.28 -0.94
C ARG A 29 -14.50 -2.88 -0.47
N GLU A 30 -14.84 -1.60 -0.51
CA GLU A 30 -16.18 -1.10 -0.18
C GLU A 30 -17.26 -1.70 -1.09
N HIS A 31 -16.90 -1.98 -2.35
CA HIS A 31 -17.75 -2.67 -3.31
C HIS A 31 -17.72 -4.20 -3.21
N GLY A 32 -17.15 -4.75 -2.13
CA GLY A 32 -17.24 -6.17 -1.80
C GLY A 32 -16.20 -7.07 -2.47
N MET A 33 -15.19 -6.50 -3.16
CA MET A 33 -14.12 -7.31 -3.76
C MET A 33 -13.32 -8.04 -2.68
N SER A 34 -12.98 -9.31 -2.92
CA SER A 34 -12.05 -10.05 -2.05
C SER A 34 -10.64 -9.45 -2.12
N ILE A 35 -9.74 -9.87 -1.22
CA ILE A 35 -8.32 -9.47 -1.27
C ILE A 35 -7.70 -9.85 -2.63
N GLY A 36 -7.94 -11.09 -3.08
CA GLY A 36 -7.44 -11.59 -4.36
C GLY A 36 -7.98 -10.79 -5.54
N ASP A 37 -9.29 -10.52 -5.54
CA ASP A 37 -9.93 -9.76 -6.62
C ASP A 37 -9.46 -8.31 -6.63
N THR A 38 -9.26 -7.69 -5.46
CA THR A 38 -8.72 -6.33 -5.34
C THR A 38 -7.34 -6.24 -5.98
N ILE A 39 -6.45 -7.17 -5.66
CA ILE A 39 -5.10 -7.23 -6.25
C ILE A 39 -5.18 -7.41 -7.78
N ASN A 40 -6.03 -8.33 -8.25
CA ASN A 40 -6.20 -8.59 -9.67
C ASN A 40 -6.70 -7.35 -10.42
N HIS A 41 -7.67 -6.61 -9.85
CA HIS A 41 -8.19 -5.39 -10.46
C HIS A 41 -7.15 -4.27 -10.49
N LEU A 42 -6.38 -4.07 -9.42
CA LEU A 42 -5.28 -3.10 -9.41
C LEU A 42 -4.26 -3.39 -10.50
N LEU A 43 -3.92 -4.67 -10.72
CA LEU A 43 -3.05 -5.09 -11.82
C LEU A 43 -3.70 -4.83 -13.19
N ALA A 44 -4.98 -5.16 -13.35
CA ALA A 44 -5.72 -4.91 -14.58
C ALA A 44 -5.77 -3.42 -14.95
N TYR A 45 -5.85 -2.52 -13.96
CA TYR A 45 -5.80 -1.07 -14.19
C TYR A 45 -4.39 -0.52 -14.42
N TYR A 46 -3.35 -1.21 -13.96
CA TYR A 46 -1.96 -0.77 -14.08
C TYR A 46 -1.29 -1.24 -15.37
N CYS A 47 -1.44 -2.52 -15.71
CA CYS A 47 -0.77 -3.16 -16.85
C CYS A 47 -0.96 -2.44 -18.20
N PRO A 48 -2.15 -1.90 -18.56
CA PRO A 48 -2.32 -1.18 -19.81
C PRO A 48 -1.41 0.04 -19.97
N ALA A 49 -1.13 0.77 -18.88
CA ALA A 49 -0.22 1.92 -18.94
C ALA A 49 1.22 1.49 -19.19
N VAL A 50 1.67 0.41 -18.54
CA VAL A 50 3.00 -0.17 -18.79
C VAL A 50 3.13 -0.69 -20.22
N SER A 51 2.10 -1.36 -20.73
CA SER A 51 2.10 -1.89 -22.09
C SER A 51 2.08 -0.80 -23.17
N ALA A 52 1.54 0.38 -22.86
CA ALA A 52 1.48 1.51 -23.78
C ALA A 52 2.75 2.38 -23.77
N ASP A 53 3.65 2.17 -22.80
CA ASP A 53 4.88 2.94 -22.67
C ASP A 53 5.96 2.45 -23.65
N ALA A 54 6.10 3.17 -24.76
CA ALA A 54 7.10 2.89 -25.79
C ALA A 54 8.55 3.17 -25.32
N GLY A 55 8.74 3.81 -24.16
CA GLY A 55 10.04 4.08 -23.57
C GLY A 55 10.62 2.91 -22.77
N LEU A 56 9.82 1.88 -22.49
CA LEU A 56 10.24 0.71 -21.72
C LEU A 56 10.66 -0.44 -22.63
N SER A 57 11.78 -1.08 -22.31
CA SER A 57 12.08 -2.42 -22.81
C SER A 57 11.14 -3.45 -22.18
N HIS A 58 11.05 -4.63 -22.78
CA HIS A 58 10.28 -5.74 -22.19
C HIS A 58 10.71 -6.06 -20.76
N ASP A 59 12.03 -6.11 -20.51
CA ASP A 59 12.57 -6.38 -19.17
C ASP A 59 12.16 -5.30 -18.17
N GLN A 60 12.16 -4.02 -18.58
CA GLN A 60 11.70 -2.91 -17.75
C GLN A 60 10.19 -2.97 -17.48
N MET A 61 9.38 -3.41 -18.45
CA MET A 61 7.95 -3.64 -18.25
C MET A 61 7.72 -4.73 -17.20
N VAL A 62 8.45 -5.84 -17.29
CA VAL A 62 8.37 -6.96 -16.34
C VAL A 62 8.76 -6.50 -14.94
N GLU A 63 9.91 -5.84 -14.79
CA GLU A 63 10.38 -5.33 -13.50
C GLU A 63 9.36 -4.39 -12.86
N ARG A 64 8.82 -3.46 -13.66
CA ARG A 64 7.87 -2.45 -13.20
C ARG A 64 6.53 -3.06 -12.77
N VAL A 65 5.97 -4.00 -13.53
CA VAL A 65 4.75 -4.73 -13.15
C VAL A 65 4.99 -5.56 -11.89
N GLN A 66 6.13 -6.23 -11.76
CA GLN A 66 6.47 -7.00 -10.56
C GLN A 66 6.60 -6.12 -9.32
N ALA A 67 7.27 -4.98 -9.43
CA ALA A 67 7.42 -4.01 -8.34
C ALA A 67 6.05 -3.48 -7.89
N PHE A 68 5.19 -3.12 -8.84
CA PHE A 68 3.83 -2.69 -8.54
C PHE A 68 3.01 -3.80 -7.88
N ALA A 69 3.05 -5.04 -8.40
CA ALA A 69 2.33 -6.18 -7.84
C ALA A 69 2.72 -6.48 -6.39
N GLN A 70 4.01 -6.41 -6.07
CA GLN A 70 4.51 -6.57 -4.70
C GLN A 70 3.98 -5.46 -3.78
N ASN A 71 3.96 -4.22 -4.26
CA ASN A 71 3.44 -3.10 -3.48
C ASN A 71 1.93 -3.21 -3.26
N ALA A 72 1.15 -3.47 -4.31
CA ALA A 72 -0.29 -3.64 -4.25
C ALA A 72 -0.67 -4.77 -3.29
N ARG A 73 0.02 -5.92 -3.34
CA ARG A 73 -0.16 -7.01 -2.36
C ARG A 73 0.04 -6.52 -0.93
N ARG A 74 1.18 -5.89 -0.62
CA ARG A 74 1.45 -5.41 0.74
C ARG A 74 0.35 -4.46 1.24
N GLN A 75 -0.09 -3.51 0.41
CA GLN A 75 -1.08 -2.52 0.81
C GLN A 75 -2.49 -3.11 0.99
N VAL A 76 -2.92 -4.02 0.10
CA VAL A 76 -4.22 -4.68 0.23
C VAL A 76 -4.28 -5.55 1.48
N PHE A 77 -3.23 -6.32 1.77
CA PHE A 77 -3.17 -7.14 2.98
C PHE A 77 -3.09 -6.30 4.26
N ALA A 78 -2.42 -5.14 4.21
CA ALA A 78 -2.38 -4.24 5.36
C ALA A 78 -3.75 -3.57 5.61
N SER A 79 -4.55 -3.36 4.55
CA SER A 79 -5.89 -2.76 4.63
C SER A 79 -7.00 -3.70 5.10
N ASP A 80 -6.71 -4.98 5.37
CA ASP A 80 -7.72 -5.97 5.80
C ASP A 80 -8.22 -5.75 7.24
N ASN A 81 -7.50 -4.95 8.04
CA ASN A 81 -8.00 -4.40 9.30
C ASN A 81 -8.57 -3.01 9.06
N VAL A 82 -9.87 -2.94 8.76
CA VAL A 82 -10.63 -1.74 8.35
C VAL A 82 -10.67 -0.61 9.41
N GLN A 83 -9.99 -0.76 10.55
CA GLN A 83 -9.84 0.29 11.58
C GLN A 83 -8.42 0.84 11.75
N ASP A 84 -7.43 0.28 11.06
CA ASP A 84 -6.04 0.70 11.21
C ASP A 84 -5.66 1.73 10.12
N ILE A 85 -5.39 2.97 10.53
CA ILE A 85 -4.72 3.95 9.67
C ILE A 85 -3.23 3.62 9.63
N ILE A 86 -2.72 3.20 8.47
CA ILE A 86 -1.33 2.78 8.31
C ILE A 86 -0.48 3.94 7.79
N TYR A 87 0.49 4.37 8.61
CA TYR A 87 1.53 5.31 8.22
C TYR A 87 2.80 4.55 7.84
N ASN A 88 3.17 4.55 6.56
CA ASN A 88 4.44 3.99 6.10
C ASN A 88 5.53 5.08 6.10
N VAL A 89 6.27 5.19 7.20
CA VAL A 89 7.34 6.18 7.38
C VAL A 89 8.69 5.49 7.35
N PRO A 90 9.53 5.68 6.31
CA PRO A 90 10.86 5.10 6.28
C PRO A 90 11.71 5.73 7.40
N LEU A 91 12.38 4.87 8.16
CA LEU A 91 13.31 5.27 9.23
C LEU A 91 14.74 4.95 8.81
N ASP A 92 15.67 5.84 9.18
CA ASP A 92 17.10 5.52 9.13
C ASP A 92 17.40 4.27 9.98
N PRO A 93 18.30 3.35 9.56
CA PRO A 93 18.60 2.14 10.31
C PRO A 93 19.02 2.39 11.76
N THR A 94 19.77 3.46 12.02
CA THR A 94 20.17 3.86 13.38
C THR A 94 18.97 4.25 14.22
N VAL A 95 18.04 5.01 13.63
CA VAL A 95 16.80 5.44 14.30
C VAL A 95 15.89 4.25 14.58
N ALA A 96 15.77 3.31 13.63
CA ALA A 96 14.99 2.09 13.81
C ALA A 96 15.54 1.24 14.96
N GLN A 97 16.87 1.11 15.08
CA GLN A 97 17.50 0.38 16.18
C GLN A 97 17.28 1.08 17.53
N LEU A 98 17.41 2.41 17.59
CA LEU A 98 17.14 3.18 18.81
C LEU A 98 15.69 3.05 19.28
N ALA A 99 14.73 3.01 18.35
CA ALA A 99 13.33 2.76 18.64
C ALA A 99 13.12 1.36 19.23
N ALA A 100 13.75 0.33 18.65
CA ALA A 100 13.70 -1.04 19.16
C ALA A 100 14.28 -1.15 20.59
N ASP A 101 15.40 -0.48 20.87
CA ASP A 101 16.02 -0.47 22.19
C ASP A 101 15.14 0.26 23.23
N ALA A 102 14.51 1.37 22.84
CA ALA A 102 13.58 2.12 23.68
C ALA A 102 12.33 1.30 24.04
N ALA A 103 11.79 0.56 23.06
CA ALA A 103 10.68 -0.35 23.25
C ALA A 103 11.03 -1.48 24.23
N LYS A 104 12.18 -2.13 24.01
CA LYS A 104 12.68 -3.22 24.86
C LYS A 104 12.86 -2.80 26.31
N LYS A 105 13.37 -1.59 26.57
CA LYS A 105 13.51 -1.03 27.93
C LYS A 105 12.17 -0.92 28.66
N LYS A 106 11.06 -0.79 27.93
CA LYS A 106 9.70 -0.73 28.47
C LYS A 106 8.96 -2.07 28.42
N GLY A 107 9.62 -3.15 27.98
CA GLY A 107 9.00 -4.47 27.81
C GLY A 107 7.94 -4.53 26.70
N LEU A 108 8.00 -3.60 25.75
CA LEU A 108 7.06 -3.50 24.62
C LEU A 108 7.71 -4.00 23.32
N THR A 109 6.88 -4.38 22.34
CA THR A 109 7.35 -4.45 20.95
C THR A 109 7.57 -3.04 20.38
N VAL A 110 8.34 -2.93 19.30
CA VAL A 110 8.61 -1.63 18.68
C VAL A 110 7.32 -0.96 18.18
N GLU A 111 6.37 -1.75 17.66
CA GLU A 111 5.06 -1.28 17.18
C GLU A 111 4.21 -0.74 18.33
N GLN A 112 4.15 -1.46 19.46
CA GLN A 112 3.45 -1.01 20.66
C GLN A 112 4.05 0.29 21.22
N TRP A 113 5.38 0.37 21.23
CA TRP A 113 6.08 1.56 21.67
C TRP A 113 5.82 2.76 20.75
N ILE A 114 5.84 2.57 19.42
CA ILE A 114 5.51 3.62 18.45
C ILE A 114 4.07 4.08 18.66
N LYS A 115 3.11 3.16 18.77
CA LYS A 115 1.70 3.49 19.04
C LYS A 115 1.55 4.38 20.26
N THR A 116 2.07 3.96 21.42
CA THR A 116 1.95 4.74 22.66
C THR A 116 2.68 6.09 22.57
N THR A 117 3.79 6.15 21.85
CA THR A 117 4.55 7.39 21.65
C THR A 117 3.76 8.39 20.81
N VAL A 118 3.14 7.94 19.72
CA VAL A 118 2.28 8.78 18.88
C VAL A 118 1.05 9.24 19.65
N GLU A 119 0.36 8.35 20.36
CA GLU A 119 -0.80 8.68 21.20
C GLU A 119 -0.45 9.76 22.25
N SER A 120 0.73 9.66 22.87
CA SER A 120 1.18 10.63 23.88
C SER A 120 1.59 11.98 23.28
N ALA A 121 1.96 12.03 22.00
CA ALA A 121 2.43 13.25 21.35
C ALA A 121 1.29 14.11 20.78
N VAL A 122 0.09 13.53 20.62
CA VAL A 122 -1.10 14.20 20.06
C VAL A 122 -2.15 14.54 21.11
N GLN A 123 -1.97 14.10 22.35
CA GLN A 123 -2.75 14.51 23.53
C GLN A 123 -2.15 15.77 24.14
#